data_AF-A0A973GQS0-F1
#
_entry.id   AF-A0A973GQS0-F1
#
_cell.length_a   1.000
_cell.length_b   1.000
_cell.length_c   1.000
_cell.angle_alpha   90.00
_cell.angle_beta   90.00
_cell.angle_gamma   90.00
#
_symmetry.space_group_name_H-M   'P 1'
#
loop_
_entity.id
_entity.type
_entity.pdbx_description
1 polymer ?
#
loop_
_entity_poly.entity_id
_entity_poly.type
_entity_poly.pdbx_seq_one_letter_code
_entity_poly.pdbx_strand_id
1 'polypeptide(L)' 'MPKKLQYDPKKITDTYGKFTAEPLERGFGTTLGNSLRRVLLS' A
#
# COMPACT_ATOMS: atom_id res chain seq x y z
N MET A 1 9.53 -1.64 9.68
CA MET A 1 9.38 -1.87 8.22
C MET A 1 8.33 -2.96 7.99
N PRO A 2 7.41 -2.84 7.02
CA PRO A 2 6.43 -3.88 6.72
C PRO A 2 7.15 -5.18 6.33
N LYS A 3 6.77 -6.31 6.94
CA LYS A 3 7.46 -7.59 6.71
C LYS A 3 7.11 -8.20 5.36
N LYS A 4 5.93 -7.87 4.79
CA LYS A 4 5.50 -8.31 3.45
C LYS A 4 4.60 -7.25 2.80
N LEU A 5 4.88 -6.94 1.54
CA LEU A 5 3.96 -6.24 0.63
C LEU A 5 3.36 -7.30 -0.29
N GLN A 6 2.04 -7.45 -0.25
CA GLN A 6 1.29 -8.37 -1.10
C GLN A 6 0.47 -7.56 -2.10
N TYR A 7 0.37 -8.04 -3.34
CA TYR A 7 -0.55 -7.51 -4.32
C TYR A 7 -1.61 -8.57 -4.63
N ASP A 8 -2.81 -8.15 -5.00
CA ASP A 8 -3.90 -9.05 -5.38
C ASP A 8 -3.85 -9.29 -6.90
N PRO A 9 -3.36 -10.46 -7.37
CA PRO A 9 -3.19 -10.72 -8.80
C PRO A 9 -4.51 -10.73 -9.57
N LYS A 10 -5.66 -10.94 -8.90
CA LYS A 10 -6.99 -10.89 -9.54
C LYS A 10 -7.48 -9.46 -9.76
N LYS A 11 -6.80 -8.48 -9.15
CA LYS A 11 -7.16 -7.06 -9.17
C LYS A 11 -6.11 -6.20 -9.86
N ILE A 12 -5.16 -6.81 -10.56
CA ILE A 12 -4.24 -6.08 -11.42
C ILE A 12 -4.88 -5.96 -12.80
N THR A 13 -5.02 -4.71 -13.25
CA THR A 13 -5.34 -4.31 -14.62
C THR A 13 -4.35 -3.21 -15.03
N ASP A 14 -4.42 -2.76 -16.29
CA ASP A 14 -3.56 -1.69 -16.79
C ASP A 14 -3.75 -0.36 -16.03
N THR A 15 -4.88 -0.18 -15.35
CA THR A 15 -5.26 1.08 -14.68
C THR A 15 -5.56 0.91 -13.18
N TYR A 16 -5.52 -0.31 -12.65
CA TYR A 16 -5.83 -0.59 -11.25
C TYR A 16 -4.93 -1.69 -10.67
N GLY A 17 -4.52 -1.49 -9.43
CA GLY A 17 -3.80 -2.50 -8.65
C GLY A 17 -4.16 -2.38 -7.18
N LYS A 18 -4.38 -3.51 -6.52
CA LYS A 18 -4.63 -3.55 -5.06
C LYS A 18 -3.41 -4.13 -4.35
N PHE A 19 -2.87 -3.36 -3.41
CA PHE A 19 -1.74 -3.73 -2.57
C PHE A 19 -2.16 -3.78 -1.11
N THR A 20 -1.52 -4.65 -0.33
CA THR A 20 -1.75 -4.80 1.12
C THR A 20 -0.40 -4.97 1.80
N ALA A 21 -0.12 -4.12 2.79
CA ALA A 21 1.11 -4.14 3.55
C ALA A 21 0.81 -4.50 5.00
N GLU A 22 1.34 -5.63 5.47
CA GLU A 22 1.11 -6.14 6.82
C GLU A 22 2.26 -7.05 7.30
N PRO A 23 2.42 -7.24 8.62
CA PRO A 23 1.80 -6.46 9.69
C PRO A 23 2.43 -5.07 9.80
N LEU A 24 1.63 -4.10 10.23
CA LEU A 24 2.08 -2.76 10.59
C LEU A 24 1.85 -2.54 12.09
N GLU A 25 2.73 -1.77 12.70
CA GLU A 25 2.51 -1.28 14.07
C GLU A 25 1.25 -0.41 14.10
N ARG A 26 0.54 -0.46 15.24
CA ARG A 26 -0.67 0.34 15.43
C ARG A 26 -0.35 1.82 15.18
N GLY A 27 -1.12 2.47 14.31
CA GLY A 27 -0.93 3.87 13.93
C GLY A 27 -0.04 4.13 12.71
N PHE A 28 0.79 3.17 12.29
CA PHE A 28 1.66 3.36 11.12
C PHE A 28 0.92 3.31 9.77
N GLY A 29 -0.28 2.72 9.72
CA GLY A 29 -1.07 2.61 8.50
C GLY A 29 -1.36 3.97 7.85
N THR A 30 -1.78 4.96 8.66
CA THR A 30 -2.08 6.32 8.17
C THR A 30 -0.82 7.05 7.76
N THR A 31 0.27 6.96 8.54
CA THR A 31 1.55 7.60 8.23
C THR A 31 2.11 7.13 6.89
N LEU A 32 2.09 5.81 6.66
CA LEU A 32 2.56 5.21 5.41
C LEU A 32 1.61 5.54 4.25
N GLY A 33 0.30 5.40 4.44
CA GLY A 33 -0.71 5.65 3.41
C GLY A 33 -0.71 7.10 2.91
N ASN A 34 -0.62 8.07 3.82
CA ASN A 34 -0.55 9.49 3.46
C ASN A 34 0.74 9.81 2.68
N SER A 35 1.86 9.24 3.09
CA SER A 35 3.14 9.44 2.40
C SER A 35 3.09 8.89 0.98
N LEU A 36 2.60 7.66 0.81
CA LEU A 36 2.44 7.03 -0.51
C LEU A 36 1.48 7.80 -1.41
N ARG A 37 0.34 8.27 -0.87
CA ARG A 37 -0.61 9.08 -1.63
C ARG A 37 0.03 10.35 -2.18
N ARG A 38 0.87 11.03 -1.39
CA ARG A 38 1.56 12.25 -1.84
C ARG A 38 2.57 11.97 -2.94
N VAL A 39 3.34 10.89 -2.82
CA VAL A 39 4.37 10.52 -3.82
C VAL A 39 3.74 10.06 -5.13
N LEU A 40 2.58 9.40 -5.10
CA LEU A 40 1.92 8.89 -6.31
C LEU A 40 1.09 9.94 -7.06
N LEU A 41 0.75 11.06 -6.42
CA LEU A 41 -0.09 12.12 -7.00
C LEU A 41 0.68 13.42 -7.30
N SER A 42 1.96 13.50 -6.94
CA SER A 42 2.83 14.67 -7.14
C SER A 42 3.98 14.30 -8.06
#